data_AF-A0A1G1A895-F1
#
_entry.id   AF-A0A1G1A895-F1
#
_cell.length_a   1.000
_cell.length_b   1.000
_cell.length_c   1.000
_cell.angle_alpha   90.00
_cell.angle_beta   90.00
_cell.angle_gamma   90.00
#
_symmetry.space_group_name_H-M   'P 1'
#
loop_
_entity.id
_entity.type
_entity.pdbx_description
1 polymer ?
#
loop_
_entity_poly.entity_id
_entity_poly.type
_entity_poly.pdbx_seq_one_letter_code
_entity_poly.pdbx_strand_id
1 'polypeptide(L)'
;MVKQHDSGAGGRVIRVEFSRPAFFLILVCLVASPIVVWRMAGRGMPDPMDPVKAPGVGTEGQRVTGPWGTVLIRQTVLEPPRTSFTYVVEPGYRTRWCFRDMDRDTLRTRLVNVGIGERDADLLVQTAVAEAQIRGYLVYPPDDLVINLHPDIRARVYALLALDPINPSYCYPHSFRCDSVDEWLQGATIPDAAMERLRKLVYRRGKRLCLSDMPLVLPLIDYPLDAINFKRALQRDMAVTMHLVVDAGVPVDMMVGYWGTGGRDDQVEPIIESFRREKGGLLDIVYLLPGFPGSRLNRFPLPTAPDQVVRDCHWASFNFMNAEPDDRYGASREAVRDTIHEHFIQVRPPVRFGDVVLLINRDNGAVIHSCVYVAADVVYTKDGPTHRTPYALKRLENVVDYYKAIAPVQVEYFRRRNTDETP
;
A
#
# COMPACT_ATOMS: atom_id res chain seq x y z
N MET A 1 -53.32 30.40 16.92
CA MET A 1 -53.59 28.96 17.10
C MET A 1 -54.31 28.46 15.83
N VAL A 2 -53.65 28.56 14.68
CA VAL A 2 -52.97 27.47 13.93
C VAL A 2 -53.97 26.39 13.49
N LYS A 3 -54.73 26.66 12.42
CA LYS A 3 -54.53 26.14 11.04
C LYS A 3 -54.37 24.61 10.97
N GLN A 4 -55.49 23.92 10.78
CA GLN A 4 -55.52 22.55 10.25
C GLN A 4 -55.59 22.67 8.73
N HIS A 5 -54.44 22.48 8.08
CA HIS A 5 -54.32 22.54 6.63
C HIS A 5 -54.67 21.16 6.06
N ASP A 6 -55.75 21.15 5.30
CA ASP A 6 -56.03 20.13 4.31
C ASP A 6 -54.89 20.12 3.26
N SER A 7 -54.31 18.97 2.98
CA SER A 7 -53.41 18.76 1.84
C SER A 7 -53.54 17.31 1.36
N GLY A 8 -54.33 17.15 0.30
CA GLY A 8 -54.43 15.92 -0.45
C GLY A 8 -53.12 15.58 -1.15
N ALA A 9 -52.65 14.35 -0.98
CA ALA A 9 -51.68 13.72 -1.84
C ALA A 9 -52.39 12.65 -2.68
N GLY A 10 -53.09 13.10 -3.72
CA GLY A 10 -53.56 12.23 -4.78
C GLY A 10 -52.36 11.70 -5.57
N GLY A 11 -51.94 10.47 -5.29
CA GLY A 11 -50.92 9.78 -6.09
C GLY A 11 -51.41 9.58 -7.52
N ARG A 12 -50.91 10.38 -8.46
CA ARG A 12 -51.10 10.16 -9.89
C ARG A 12 -50.32 8.91 -10.29
N VAL A 13 -51.01 7.78 -10.41
CA VAL A 13 -50.50 6.61 -11.12
C VAL A 13 -50.49 6.97 -12.61
N ILE A 14 -49.31 7.25 -13.16
CA ILE A 14 -49.12 7.41 -14.61
C ILE A 14 -49.11 6.00 -15.19
N ARG A 15 -50.25 5.55 -15.72
CA ARG A 15 -50.29 4.37 -16.59
C ARG A 15 -49.77 4.77 -17.96
N VAL A 16 -48.56 4.33 -18.29
CA VAL A 16 -48.02 4.43 -19.65
C VAL A 16 -48.44 3.17 -20.40
N GLU A 17 -49.40 3.30 -21.30
CA GLU A 17 -49.79 2.20 -22.19
C GLU A 17 -48.82 2.14 -23.37
N PHE A 18 -47.92 1.15 -23.35
CA PHE A 18 -47.12 0.83 -24.52
C PHE A 18 -47.94 0.01 -25.50
N SER A 19 -47.89 0.37 -26.79
CA SER A 19 -48.40 -0.53 -27.82
C SER A 19 -47.57 -1.83 -27.81
N ARG A 20 -48.22 -2.98 -28.05
CA ARG A 20 -47.55 -4.29 -28.14
C ARG A 20 -46.25 -4.29 -28.96
N PRO A 21 -46.14 -3.59 -30.12
CA PRO A 21 -44.87 -3.50 -30.83
C PRO A 21 -43.80 -2.66 -30.11
N ALA A 22 -44.17 -1.57 -29.40
CA ALA A 22 -43.22 -0.76 -28.64
C ALA A 22 -42.65 -1.50 -27.42
N PHE A 23 -43.47 -2.32 -26.75
CA PHE A 23 -43.01 -3.18 -25.66
C PHE A 23 -42.02 -4.25 -26.15
N PHE A 24 -42.27 -4.85 -27.31
CA PHE A 24 -41.34 -5.81 -27.93
C PHE A 24 -40.01 -5.16 -28.31
N LEU A 25 -40.01 -3.92 -28.79
CA LEU A 25 -38.79 -3.19 -29.19
C LEU A 25 -37.92 -2.84 -27.98
N ILE A 26 -38.54 -2.43 -26.85
CA ILE A 26 -37.83 -2.18 -25.58
C ILE A 26 -37.24 -3.49 -25.02
N LEU A 27 -37.99 -4.60 -25.08
CA LEU A 27 -37.52 -5.91 -24.62
C LEU A 27 -36.34 -6.41 -25.47
N VAL A 28 -36.40 -6.23 -26.80
CA VAL A 28 -35.30 -6.59 -27.71
C VAL A 28 -34.06 -5.72 -27.45
N CYS A 29 -34.21 -4.43 -27.17
CA CYS A 29 -33.08 -3.56 -26.82
C CYS A 29 -32.44 -3.93 -25.47
N LEU A 30 -33.24 -4.36 -24.48
CA LEU A 30 -32.73 -4.79 -23.17
C LEU A 30 -32.05 -6.16 -23.20
N VAL A 31 -32.42 -7.04 -24.13
CA VAL A 31 -31.82 -8.39 -24.27
C VAL A 31 -30.67 -8.42 -25.28
N ALA A 32 -30.70 -7.57 -26.32
CA ALA A 32 -29.63 -7.50 -27.32
C ALA A 32 -28.39 -6.70 -26.82
N SER A 33 -28.57 -5.75 -25.90
CA SER A 33 -27.47 -4.93 -25.35
C SER A 33 -26.41 -5.76 -24.59
N PRO A 34 -26.78 -6.69 -23.68
CA PRO A 34 -25.78 -7.53 -23.00
C PRO A 34 -25.04 -8.49 -23.94
N ILE A 35 -25.70 -8.99 -24.99
CA ILE A 35 -25.11 -9.97 -25.92
C ILE A 35 -24.10 -9.30 -26.86
N VAL A 36 -24.36 -8.06 -27.28
CA VAL A 36 -23.41 -7.26 -28.06
C VAL A 36 -22.25 -6.79 -27.19
N VAL A 37 -22.49 -6.41 -25.93
CA VAL A 37 -21.42 -6.08 -24.97
C VAL A 37 -20.56 -7.32 -24.64
N TRP A 38 -21.15 -8.51 -24.50
CA TRP A 38 -20.43 -9.76 -24.26
C TRP A 38 -19.60 -10.21 -25.47
N ARG A 39 -20.13 -10.04 -26.70
CA ARG A 39 -19.37 -10.33 -27.94
C ARG A 39 -18.28 -9.32 -28.26
N MET A 40 -18.40 -8.06 -27.84
CA MET A 40 -17.32 -7.07 -27.94
C MET A 40 -16.28 -7.20 -26.83
N ALA A 41 -16.66 -7.69 -25.64
CA ALA A 41 -15.73 -7.99 -24.53
C ALA A 41 -14.97 -9.33 -24.70
N GLY A 42 -15.33 -10.16 -25.70
CA GLY A 42 -14.76 -11.49 -25.95
C GLY A 42 -13.45 -11.52 -26.73
N ARG A 43 -12.78 -10.38 -26.98
CA ARG A 43 -11.43 -10.35 -27.55
C ARG A 43 -10.42 -9.85 -26.51
N GLY A 44 -9.66 -10.80 -25.96
CA GLY A 44 -8.48 -10.55 -25.15
C GLY A 44 -8.75 -10.61 -23.64
N MET A 45 -9.12 -11.79 -23.12
CA MET A 45 -8.59 -12.11 -21.79
C MET A 45 -7.06 -12.11 -21.95
N PRO A 46 -6.31 -11.30 -21.18
CA PRO A 46 -4.87 -11.46 -21.13
C PRO A 46 -4.58 -12.90 -20.71
N ASP A 47 -3.64 -13.53 -21.39
CA ASP A 47 -3.08 -14.82 -20.96
C ASP A 47 -2.86 -14.80 -19.44
N PRO A 48 -3.10 -15.90 -18.71
CA PRO A 48 -2.64 -16.01 -17.34
C PRO A 48 -1.15 -15.69 -17.37
N MET A 49 -0.79 -14.51 -16.86
CA MET A 49 0.60 -14.08 -16.80
C MET A 49 1.38 -15.22 -16.18
N ASP A 50 2.38 -15.73 -16.90
CA ASP A 50 3.35 -16.65 -16.35
C ASP A 50 3.75 -16.14 -14.96
N PRO A 51 3.85 -17.00 -13.95
CA PRO A 51 4.32 -16.58 -12.64
C PRO A 51 5.73 -16.03 -12.80
N VAL A 52 5.82 -14.70 -12.92
CA VAL A 52 7.08 -13.98 -12.82
C VAL A 52 7.58 -14.28 -11.43
N LYS A 53 8.59 -15.16 -11.34
CA LYS A 53 9.34 -15.42 -10.12
C LYS A 53 9.55 -14.08 -9.41
N ALA A 54 9.17 -14.01 -8.13
CA ALA A 54 9.65 -12.92 -7.29
C ALA A 54 11.17 -12.88 -7.49
N PRO A 55 11.77 -11.73 -7.86
CA PRO A 55 13.21 -11.69 -7.94
C PRO A 55 13.68 -11.91 -6.51
N GLY A 56 14.24 -13.10 -6.25
CA GLY A 56 15.06 -13.31 -5.07
C GLY A 56 16.14 -12.24 -5.06
N VAL A 57 16.69 -11.92 -3.89
CA VAL A 57 17.75 -10.93 -3.71
C VAL A 57 18.92 -11.24 -4.65
N GLY A 58 18.87 -10.68 -5.86
CA GLY A 58 19.80 -10.96 -6.93
C GLY A 58 21.04 -10.12 -6.72
N THR A 59 22.20 -10.77 -6.68
CA THR A 59 23.50 -10.09 -6.59
C THR A 59 23.83 -9.27 -7.84
N GLU A 60 23.24 -9.62 -8.99
CA GLU A 60 23.35 -8.88 -10.24
C GLU A 60 22.30 -7.78 -10.31
N GLY A 61 22.75 -6.52 -10.25
CA GLY A 61 21.86 -5.37 -10.40
C GLY A 61 21.39 -5.19 -11.83
N GLN A 62 20.17 -4.68 -11.99
CA GLN A 62 19.62 -4.35 -13.31
C GLN A 62 20.19 -3.01 -13.78
N ARG A 63 20.79 -3.00 -14.99
CA ARG A 63 21.16 -1.76 -15.68
C ARG A 63 19.99 -1.26 -16.52
N VAL A 64 19.65 0.03 -16.39
CA VAL A 64 18.58 0.69 -17.14
C VAL A 64 19.09 2.03 -17.66
N THR A 65 18.90 2.33 -18.94
CA THR A 65 19.31 3.60 -19.56
C THR A 65 18.10 4.44 -19.92
N GLY A 66 18.17 5.75 -19.68
CA GLY A 66 17.12 6.70 -20.01
C GLY A 66 17.62 8.15 -20.01
N PRO A 67 16.72 9.15 -19.95
CA PRO A 67 17.10 10.57 -19.91
C PRO A 67 17.91 10.97 -18.66
N TRP A 68 17.98 10.10 -17.66
CA TRP A 68 18.80 10.23 -16.46
C TRP A 68 20.21 9.63 -16.59
N GLY A 69 20.57 9.11 -17.78
CA GLY A 69 21.76 8.30 -17.99
C GLY A 69 21.50 6.80 -17.73
N THR A 70 22.58 6.04 -17.50
CA THR A 70 22.49 4.61 -17.16
C THR A 70 22.56 4.43 -15.66
N VAL A 71 21.62 3.68 -15.09
CA VAL A 71 21.55 3.41 -13.65
C VAL A 71 21.63 1.93 -13.37
N LEU A 72 22.32 1.55 -12.30
CA LEU A 72 22.40 0.19 -11.77
C LEU A 72 21.56 0.09 -10.51
N ILE A 73 20.52 -0.76 -10.56
CA ILE A 73 19.54 -0.91 -9.50
C ILE A 73 19.68 -2.31 -8.89
N ARG A 74 19.92 -2.39 -7.58
CA ARG A 74 20.00 -3.65 -6.83
C ARG A 74 18.92 -3.70 -5.77
N GLN A 75 18.29 -4.84 -5.60
CA GLN A 75 17.36 -5.04 -4.48
C GLN A 75 18.14 -5.08 -3.17
N THR A 76 17.52 -4.55 -2.12
CA THR A 76 18.00 -4.66 -0.75
C THR A 76 16.82 -4.81 0.20
N VAL A 77 17.09 -5.28 1.41
CA VAL A 77 16.09 -5.44 2.46
C VAL A 77 16.48 -4.56 3.63
N LEU A 78 15.56 -3.72 4.08
CA LEU A 78 15.74 -2.89 5.26
C LEU A 78 14.93 -3.48 6.42
N GLU A 79 15.55 -3.58 7.60
CA GLU A 79 14.86 -3.98 8.82
C GLU A 79 14.81 -2.82 9.81
N PRO A 80 13.70 -2.60 10.52
CA PRO A 80 13.65 -1.57 11.53
C PRO A 80 14.64 -1.88 12.67
N PRO A 81 15.22 -0.86 13.31
CA PRO A 81 16.17 -1.08 14.39
C PRO A 81 15.49 -1.77 15.57
N ARG A 82 16.26 -2.55 16.34
CA ARG A 82 15.75 -3.27 17.52
C ARG A 82 15.06 -2.34 18.52
N THR A 83 15.59 -1.14 18.67
CA THR A 83 15.06 -0.09 19.55
C THR A 83 13.66 0.41 19.15
N SER A 84 13.18 0.11 17.94
CA SER A 84 11.81 0.42 17.54
C SER A 84 10.76 -0.50 18.16
N PHE A 85 11.17 -1.57 18.84
CA PHE A 85 10.29 -2.59 19.40
C PHE A 85 10.43 -2.67 20.90
N THR A 86 9.29 -2.74 21.58
CA THR A 86 9.21 -3.19 22.96
C THR A 86 8.66 -4.61 22.99
N TYR A 87 9.15 -5.42 23.93
CA TYR A 87 8.55 -6.70 24.24
C TYR A 87 7.53 -6.51 25.36
N VAL A 88 6.27 -6.42 24.98
CA VAL A 88 5.13 -6.49 25.89
C VAL A 88 4.18 -7.54 25.31
N VAL A 89 3.94 -8.61 26.07
CA VAL A 89 2.83 -9.53 25.82
C VAL A 89 1.71 -9.07 26.74
N GLU A 90 0.65 -8.51 26.16
CA GLU A 90 -0.49 -8.10 26.94
C GLU A 90 -1.19 -9.34 27.54
N PRO A 91 -1.52 -9.32 28.85
CA PRO A 91 -2.34 -10.38 29.42
C PRO A 91 -3.65 -10.54 28.64
N GLY A 92 -3.96 -11.76 28.21
CA GLY A 92 -5.17 -12.04 27.43
C GLY A 92 -5.07 -11.67 25.93
N TYR A 93 -3.86 -11.44 25.40
CA TYR A 93 -3.63 -11.27 23.97
C TYR A 93 -4.07 -12.51 23.18
N ARG A 94 -5.27 -12.44 22.60
CA ARG A 94 -5.91 -13.54 21.83
C ARG A 94 -6.54 -13.01 20.55
N THR A 95 -6.77 -13.89 19.59
CA THR A 95 -7.43 -13.52 18.33
C THR A 95 -8.84 -13.00 18.60
N ARG A 96 -9.16 -11.85 17.98
CA ARG A 96 -10.44 -11.16 18.12
C ARG A 96 -10.92 -10.69 16.76
N TRP A 97 -12.17 -10.96 16.44
CA TRP A 97 -12.87 -10.48 15.26
C TRP A 97 -13.97 -9.53 15.69
N CYS A 98 -13.98 -8.31 15.15
CA CYS A 98 -14.96 -7.30 15.48
C CYS A 98 -15.89 -7.06 14.28
N PHE A 99 -17.19 -7.09 14.55
CA PHE A 99 -18.23 -6.95 13.54
C PHE A 99 -19.19 -5.84 13.96
N ARG A 100 -19.01 -4.64 13.38
CA ARG A 100 -19.84 -3.45 13.66
C ARG A 100 -21.16 -3.50 12.88
N ASP A 101 -22.19 -2.88 13.44
CA ASP A 101 -23.47 -2.56 12.76
C ASP A 101 -24.14 -3.77 12.09
N MET A 102 -24.16 -4.92 12.78
CA MET A 102 -24.84 -6.12 12.28
C MET A 102 -25.49 -6.95 13.38
N ASP A 103 -26.58 -7.64 13.04
CA ASP A 103 -27.24 -8.61 13.90
C ASP A 103 -26.63 -10.03 13.78
N ARG A 104 -27.11 -10.98 14.60
CA ARG A 104 -26.58 -12.35 14.65
C ARG A 104 -26.79 -13.11 13.34
N ASP A 105 -27.94 -12.94 12.71
CA ASP A 105 -28.29 -13.66 11.48
C ASP A 105 -27.44 -13.17 10.31
N THR A 106 -27.20 -11.86 10.24
CA THR A 106 -26.29 -11.23 9.28
C THR A 106 -24.86 -11.68 9.53
N LEU A 107 -24.40 -11.72 10.78
CA LEU A 107 -23.08 -12.22 11.15
C LEU A 107 -22.90 -13.67 10.69
N ARG A 108 -23.84 -14.55 11.04
CA ARG A 108 -23.84 -15.96 10.62
C ARG A 108 -23.75 -16.09 9.11
N THR A 109 -24.63 -15.39 8.41
CA THR A 109 -24.70 -15.41 6.93
C THR A 109 -23.38 -14.97 6.32
N ARG A 110 -22.77 -13.90 6.84
CA ARG A 110 -21.46 -13.43 6.35
C ARG A 110 -20.35 -14.45 6.58
N LEU A 111 -20.30 -15.10 7.75
CA LEU A 111 -19.31 -16.14 8.06
C LEU A 111 -19.45 -17.35 7.11
N VAL A 112 -20.69 -17.82 6.88
CA VAL A 112 -20.96 -18.91 5.94
C VAL A 112 -20.58 -18.51 4.51
N ASN A 113 -20.92 -17.29 4.08
CA ASN A 113 -20.62 -16.81 2.73
C ASN A 113 -19.12 -16.72 2.43
N VAL A 114 -18.27 -16.47 3.44
CA VAL A 114 -16.80 -16.52 3.25
C VAL A 114 -16.23 -17.93 3.33
N GLY A 115 -17.06 -18.93 3.61
CA GLY A 115 -16.73 -20.35 3.59
C GLY A 115 -16.42 -20.97 4.94
N ILE A 116 -16.79 -20.31 6.05
CA ILE A 116 -16.80 -20.99 7.36
C ILE A 116 -17.92 -22.03 7.33
N GLY A 117 -17.64 -23.26 7.77
CA GLY A 117 -18.65 -24.33 7.84
C GLY A 117 -19.81 -23.95 8.75
N GLU A 118 -21.02 -24.40 8.43
CA GLU A 118 -22.24 -23.98 9.15
C GLU A 118 -22.14 -24.20 10.66
N ARG A 119 -21.63 -25.37 11.07
CA ARG A 119 -21.43 -25.71 12.49
C ARG A 119 -20.49 -24.73 13.20
N ASP A 120 -19.39 -24.34 12.56
CA ASP A 120 -18.42 -23.41 13.14
C ASP A 120 -18.97 -21.98 13.15
N ALA A 121 -19.70 -21.58 12.12
CA ALA A 121 -20.39 -20.30 12.08
C ALA A 121 -21.44 -20.19 13.21
N ASP A 122 -22.22 -21.25 13.43
CA ASP A 122 -23.17 -21.35 14.53
C ASP A 122 -22.48 -21.21 15.90
N LEU A 123 -21.37 -21.91 16.10
CA LEU A 123 -20.58 -21.81 17.33
C LEU A 123 -20.03 -20.39 17.55
N LEU A 124 -19.47 -19.77 16.50
CA LEU A 124 -18.91 -18.41 16.57
C LEU A 124 -20.00 -17.39 16.91
N VAL A 125 -21.19 -17.51 16.32
CA VAL A 125 -22.32 -16.62 16.58
C VAL A 125 -22.89 -16.87 17.98
N GLN A 126 -23.00 -18.13 18.41
CA GLN A 126 -23.49 -18.47 19.75
C GLN A 126 -22.60 -17.85 20.85
N THR A 127 -21.29 -17.94 20.68
CA THR A 127 -20.28 -17.42 21.62
C THR A 127 -19.96 -15.94 21.44
N ALA A 128 -20.54 -15.28 20.44
CA ALA A 128 -20.31 -13.86 20.16
C ALA A 128 -20.81 -12.97 21.31
N VAL A 129 -19.97 -12.02 21.71
CA VAL A 129 -20.27 -11.05 22.77
C VAL A 129 -20.84 -9.80 22.12
N ALA A 130 -22.07 -9.42 22.48
CA ALA A 130 -22.66 -8.17 22.01
C ALA A 130 -21.89 -6.98 22.58
N GLU A 131 -21.56 -6.01 21.73
CA GLU A 131 -20.86 -4.78 22.11
C GLU A 131 -21.66 -3.57 21.64
N ALA A 132 -22.21 -2.83 22.62
CA ALA A 132 -23.11 -1.72 22.37
C ALA A 132 -22.41 -0.56 21.66
N GLN A 133 -21.13 -0.30 21.96
CA GLN A 133 -20.38 0.82 21.38
C GLN A 133 -20.21 0.69 19.86
N ILE A 134 -20.23 -0.55 19.34
CA ILE A 134 -20.12 -0.84 17.92
C ILE A 134 -21.44 -1.31 17.31
N ARG A 135 -22.53 -1.36 18.10
CA ARG A 135 -23.84 -1.90 17.70
C ARG A 135 -23.69 -3.25 16.96
N GLY A 136 -22.91 -4.15 17.55
CA GLY A 136 -22.47 -5.36 16.86
C GLY A 136 -21.86 -6.38 17.82
N TYR A 137 -20.90 -7.16 17.31
CA TYR A 137 -20.38 -8.32 18.04
C TYR A 137 -18.85 -8.41 18.04
N LEU A 138 -18.32 -8.84 19.19
CA LEU A 138 -16.96 -9.32 19.35
C LEU A 138 -16.97 -10.85 19.33
N VAL A 139 -16.22 -11.44 18.42
CA VAL A 139 -16.05 -12.89 18.27
C VAL A 139 -14.63 -13.26 18.65
N TYR A 140 -14.49 -14.28 19.51
CA TYR A 140 -13.21 -14.84 19.93
C TYR A 140 -13.14 -16.27 19.38
N PRO A 141 -12.67 -16.46 18.14
CA PRO A 141 -12.66 -17.78 17.52
C PRO A 141 -11.73 -18.72 18.31
N PRO A 142 -12.07 -20.02 18.45
CA PRO A 142 -11.14 -21.00 19.00
C PRO A 142 -9.84 -21.05 18.20
N ASP A 143 -8.69 -21.17 18.88
CA ASP A 143 -7.38 -21.20 18.23
C ASP A 143 -7.32 -22.30 17.15
N ASP A 144 -7.80 -23.51 17.46
CA ASP A 144 -7.82 -24.64 16.54
C ASP A 144 -8.64 -24.35 15.28
N LEU A 145 -9.72 -23.58 15.38
CA LEU A 145 -10.48 -23.17 14.21
C LEU A 145 -9.61 -22.29 13.30
N VAL A 146 -8.98 -21.25 13.87
CA VAL A 146 -8.15 -20.29 13.11
C VAL A 146 -6.93 -20.95 12.48
N ILE A 147 -6.25 -21.83 13.22
CA ILE A 147 -5.07 -22.57 12.77
C ILE A 147 -5.41 -23.47 11.58
N ASN A 148 -6.56 -24.14 11.63
CA ASN A 148 -6.96 -25.14 10.64
C ASN A 148 -7.79 -24.56 9.48
N LEU A 149 -8.04 -23.24 9.45
CA LEU A 149 -8.62 -22.60 8.28
C LEU A 149 -7.77 -22.87 7.02
N HIS A 150 -8.41 -23.35 5.96
CA HIS A 150 -7.78 -23.41 4.64
C HIS A 150 -7.31 -21.99 4.23
N PRO A 151 -6.11 -21.82 3.62
CA PRO A 151 -5.58 -20.50 3.28
C PRO A 151 -6.55 -19.60 2.50
N ASP A 152 -7.34 -20.18 1.58
CA ASP A 152 -8.33 -19.43 0.80
C ASP A 152 -9.54 -18.96 1.63
N ILE A 153 -9.99 -19.80 2.57
CA ILE A 153 -11.07 -19.41 3.50
C ILE A 153 -10.55 -18.30 4.41
N ARG A 154 -9.33 -18.45 4.96
CA ARG A 154 -8.68 -17.41 5.77
C ARG A 154 -8.59 -16.09 5.02
N ALA A 155 -8.13 -16.10 3.78
CA ALA A 155 -8.03 -14.90 2.96
C ALA A 155 -9.38 -14.18 2.80
N ARG A 156 -10.48 -14.92 2.59
CA ARG A 156 -11.84 -14.35 2.48
C ARG A 156 -12.37 -13.83 3.81
N VAL A 157 -12.20 -14.56 4.91
CA VAL A 157 -12.56 -14.11 6.26
C VAL A 157 -11.83 -12.81 6.59
N TYR A 158 -10.53 -12.75 6.30
CA TYR A 158 -9.72 -11.57 6.66
C TYR A 158 -9.95 -10.40 5.71
N ALA A 159 -10.37 -10.66 4.46
CA ALA A 159 -10.87 -9.62 3.57
C ALA A 159 -12.19 -9.02 4.09
N LEU A 160 -13.10 -9.86 4.61
CA LEU A 160 -14.33 -9.40 5.27
C LEU A 160 -14.02 -8.54 6.50
N LEU A 161 -13.10 -8.98 7.37
CA LEU A 161 -12.69 -8.22 8.56
C LEU A 161 -12.01 -6.90 8.20
N ALA A 162 -11.23 -6.88 7.12
CA ALA A 162 -10.51 -5.70 6.64
C ALA A 162 -11.43 -4.57 6.15
N LEU A 163 -12.72 -4.83 5.91
CA LEU A 163 -13.70 -3.81 5.52
C LEU A 163 -13.93 -2.76 6.61
N ASP A 164 -13.64 -3.08 7.87
CA ASP A 164 -13.81 -2.16 8.99
C ASP A 164 -12.45 -1.88 9.67
N PRO A 165 -11.99 -0.62 9.76
CA PRO A 165 -10.73 -0.25 10.40
C PRO A 165 -10.64 -0.60 11.90
N ILE A 166 -11.75 -0.97 12.56
CA ILE A 166 -11.73 -1.52 13.92
C ILE A 166 -10.93 -2.82 14.04
N ASN A 167 -10.62 -3.46 12.91
CA ASN A 167 -9.87 -4.69 12.76
C ASN A 167 -8.45 -4.43 12.20
N PRO A 168 -7.57 -3.69 12.90
CA PRO A 168 -6.33 -3.16 12.31
C PRO A 168 -5.38 -4.25 11.79
N SER A 169 -5.27 -5.40 12.46
CA SER A 169 -4.42 -6.52 12.02
C SER A 169 -4.86 -7.15 10.69
N TYR A 170 -6.10 -6.92 10.28
CA TYR A 170 -6.68 -7.46 9.03
C TYR A 170 -6.72 -6.41 7.93
N CYS A 171 -6.91 -5.13 8.30
CA CYS A 171 -6.73 -3.99 7.38
C CYS A 171 -5.27 -3.87 6.94
N TYR A 172 -4.34 -3.96 7.89
CA TYR A 172 -2.90 -3.78 7.70
C TYR A 172 -2.12 -4.98 8.22
N PRO A 173 -2.28 -6.17 7.58
CA PRO A 173 -1.54 -7.35 8.00
C PRO A 173 -0.04 -7.16 7.79
N HIS A 174 0.76 -7.87 8.59
CA HIS A 174 2.18 -8.06 8.23
C HIS A 174 2.22 -8.72 6.86
N SER A 175 2.99 -8.16 5.93
CA SER A 175 3.03 -8.72 4.57
C SER A 175 4.36 -8.51 3.87
N PHE A 176 4.74 -9.48 3.06
CA PHE A 176 5.98 -9.44 2.28
C PHE A 176 5.77 -10.05 0.89
N ARG A 177 6.46 -9.51 -0.12
CA ARG A 177 6.38 -10.01 -1.49
C ARG A 177 7.40 -11.14 -1.63
N CYS A 178 6.92 -12.37 -1.50
CA CYS A 178 7.72 -13.58 -1.51
C CYS A 178 6.82 -14.78 -1.82
N ASP A 179 7.44 -15.93 -2.10
CA ASP A 179 6.72 -17.15 -2.40
C ASP A 179 6.54 -18.06 -1.19
N SER A 180 7.35 -17.89 -0.14
CA SER A 180 7.32 -18.74 1.05
C SER A 180 7.61 -17.99 2.36
N VAL A 181 7.18 -18.57 3.48
CA VAL A 181 7.52 -18.08 4.83
C VAL A 181 9.03 -18.16 5.07
N ASP A 182 9.68 -19.20 4.56
CA ASP A 182 11.12 -19.41 4.70
C ASP A 182 11.93 -18.31 4.00
N GLU A 183 11.51 -17.88 2.81
CA GLU A 183 12.07 -16.71 2.13
C GLU A 183 11.79 -15.42 2.92
N TRP A 184 10.54 -15.22 3.36
CA TRP A 184 10.18 -14.05 4.15
C TRP A 184 10.98 -13.97 5.43
N LEU A 185 11.26 -15.07 6.12
CA LEU A 185 11.90 -15.06 7.45
C LEU A 185 13.35 -15.52 7.39
N GLN A 186 13.94 -15.56 6.20
CA GLN A 186 15.35 -15.88 6.02
C GLN A 186 16.22 -15.00 6.92
N GLY A 187 17.15 -15.63 7.64
CA GLY A 187 18.08 -14.98 8.58
C GLY A 187 17.50 -14.68 9.97
N ALA A 188 16.20 -14.89 10.19
CA ALA A 188 15.60 -14.73 11.51
C ALA A 188 15.71 -16.03 12.33
N THR A 189 16.12 -15.90 13.60
CA THR A 189 16.10 -17.02 14.55
C THR A 189 14.67 -17.16 15.09
N ILE A 190 13.99 -18.25 14.72
CA ILE A 190 12.60 -18.51 15.08
C ILE A 190 12.50 -19.97 15.52
N PRO A 191 11.87 -20.29 16.67
CA PRO A 191 11.66 -21.66 17.10
C PRO A 191 10.86 -22.48 16.07
N ASP A 192 11.19 -23.76 15.92
CA ASP A 192 10.55 -24.65 14.92
C ASP A 192 9.02 -24.71 15.08
N ALA A 193 8.54 -24.77 16.32
CA ALA A 193 7.11 -24.76 16.62
C ALA A 193 6.41 -23.46 16.14
N ALA A 194 7.07 -22.32 16.30
CA ALA A 194 6.56 -21.04 15.80
C ALA A 194 6.60 -20.98 14.27
N MET A 195 7.64 -21.53 13.64
CA MET A 195 7.74 -21.62 12.18
C MET A 195 6.66 -22.53 11.58
N GLU A 196 6.41 -23.69 12.17
CA GLU A 196 5.32 -24.59 11.74
C GLU A 196 3.95 -23.90 11.88
N ARG A 197 3.73 -23.20 12.99
CA ARG A 197 2.52 -22.42 13.23
C ARG A 197 2.35 -21.30 12.20
N LEU A 198 3.42 -20.60 11.85
CA LEU A 198 3.41 -19.56 10.82
C LEU A 198 3.01 -20.10 9.45
N ARG A 199 3.59 -21.23 9.02
CA ARG A 199 3.23 -21.87 7.75
C ARG A 199 1.74 -22.21 7.67
N LYS A 200 1.12 -22.56 8.81
CA LYS A 200 -0.33 -22.80 8.89
C LYS A 200 -1.15 -21.52 8.88
N LEU A 201 -0.63 -20.38 9.35
CA LEU A 201 -1.37 -19.13 9.56
C LEU A 201 -1.25 -18.10 8.43
N VAL A 202 -0.22 -18.21 7.59
CA VAL A 202 -0.09 -17.29 6.45
C VAL A 202 -1.16 -17.52 5.38
N TYR A 203 -1.46 -16.46 4.64
CA TYR A 203 -2.42 -16.47 3.53
C TYR A 203 -1.96 -15.51 2.45
N ARG A 204 -2.53 -15.60 1.23
CA ARG A 204 -2.19 -14.69 0.14
C ARG A 204 -3.21 -13.57 0.00
N ARG A 205 -2.72 -12.36 -0.28
CA ARG A 205 -3.50 -11.20 -0.73
C ARG A 205 -2.80 -10.60 -1.95
N GLY A 206 -3.30 -10.94 -3.14
CA GLY A 206 -2.59 -10.68 -4.39
C GLY A 206 -1.24 -11.42 -4.42
N LYS A 207 -0.16 -10.70 -4.75
CA LYS A 207 1.20 -11.25 -4.83
C LYS A 207 1.94 -11.30 -3.48
N ARG A 208 1.26 -11.00 -2.37
CA ARG A 208 1.89 -10.89 -1.04
C ARG A 208 1.46 -12.03 -0.15
N LEU A 209 2.41 -12.51 0.65
CA LEU A 209 2.15 -13.38 1.78
C LEU A 209 1.83 -12.50 2.99
N CYS A 210 0.77 -12.84 3.73
CA CYS A 210 0.22 -12.04 4.82
C CYS A 210 0.10 -12.84 6.11
N LEU A 211 0.22 -12.15 7.25
CA LEU A 211 0.01 -12.67 8.60
C LEU A 211 -0.75 -11.65 9.45
N SER A 212 -1.85 -12.08 10.08
CA SER A 212 -2.67 -11.27 10.99
C SER A 212 -2.69 -11.81 12.42
N ASP A 213 -2.59 -13.13 12.59
CA ASP A 213 -2.80 -13.83 13.87
C ASP A 213 -1.55 -13.93 14.75
N MET A 214 -0.93 -12.79 15.02
CA MET A 214 0.20 -12.70 15.96
C MET A 214 -0.07 -13.34 17.33
N PRO A 215 -1.30 -13.27 17.92
CA PRO A 215 -1.60 -13.96 19.18
C PRO A 215 -1.37 -15.48 19.15
N LEU A 216 -1.42 -16.11 17.98
CA LEU A 216 -1.24 -17.56 17.84
C LEU A 216 0.21 -17.98 17.61
N VAL A 217 1.12 -17.01 17.40
CA VAL A 217 2.54 -17.24 17.10
C VAL A 217 3.44 -16.76 18.22
N LEU A 218 3.23 -15.53 18.72
CA LEU A 218 4.11 -14.93 19.72
C LEU A 218 4.27 -15.74 21.00
N PRO A 219 3.21 -16.42 21.53
CA PRO A 219 3.37 -17.27 22.71
C PRO A 219 4.30 -18.48 22.52
N LEU A 220 4.65 -18.82 21.27
CA LEU A 220 5.58 -19.92 20.95
C LEU A 220 7.04 -19.43 20.89
N ILE A 221 7.31 -18.17 21.23
CA ILE A 221 8.64 -17.55 21.20
C ILE A 221 9.00 -17.11 22.62
N ASP A 222 9.69 -18.00 23.34
CA ASP A 222 9.94 -17.86 24.78
C ASP A 222 10.91 -16.73 25.14
N TYR A 223 11.82 -16.38 24.23
CA TYR A 223 12.87 -15.40 24.50
C TYR A 223 12.48 -14.00 23.98
N PRO A 224 12.47 -12.95 24.83
CA PRO A 224 12.07 -11.60 24.44
C PRO A 224 12.84 -11.03 23.23
N LEU A 225 14.14 -11.32 23.14
CA LEU A 225 14.96 -10.86 22.01
C LEU A 225 14.59 -11.57 20.71
N ASP A 226 14.22 -12.84 20.77
CA ASP A 226 13.77 -13.60 19.60
C ASP A 226 12.43 -13.08 19.11
N ALA A 227 11.52 -12.74 20.03
CA ALA A 227 10.26 -12.09 19.67
C ALA A 227 10.48 -10.71 19.03
N ILE A 228 11.48 -9.94 19.48
CA ILE A 228 11.88 -8.67 18.83
C ILE A 228 12.45 -8.95 17.43
N ASN A 229 13.37 -9.90 17.28
CA ASN A 229 13.96 -10.24 15.99
C ASN A 229 12.91 -10.78 15.00
N PHE A 230 11.96 -11.57 15.49
CA PHE A 230 10.81 -12.03 14.72
C PHE A 230 9.93 -10.87 14.24
N LYS A 231 9.55 -9.95 15.14
CA LYS A 231 8.77 -8.74 14.77
C LYS A 231 9.53 -7.86 13.77
N ARG A 232 10.85 -7.73 13.89
CA ARG A 232 11.71 -7.02 12.92
C ARG A 232 11.66 -7.69 11.55
N ALA A 233 11.84 -9.01 11.51
CA ALA A 233 11.80 -9.79 10.28
C ALA A 233 10.43 -9.68 9.59
N LEU A 234 9.32 -9.68 10.33
CA LEU A 234 7.97 -9.47 9.78
C LEU A 234 7.74 -8.07 9.20
N GLN A 235 8.52 -7.08 9.62
CA GLN A 235 8.40 -5.69 9.20
C GLN A 235 9.55 -5.24 8.30
N ARG A 236 10.30 -6.19 7.75
CA ARG A 236 11.31 -5.91 6.74
C ARG A 236 10.67 -5.31 5.50
N ASP A 237 11.40 -4.42 4.85
CA ASP A 237 10.94 -3.70 3.68
C ASP A 237 11.84 -3.98 2.47
N MET A 238 11.22 -4.23 1.30
CA MET A 238 11.93 -4.38 0.04
C MET A 238 12.23 -3.00 -0.54
N ALA A 239 13.50 -2.62 -0.47
CA ALA A 239 14.02 -1.39 -1.04
C ALA A 239 14.93 -1.71 -2.24
N VAL A 240 15.44 -0.65 -2.88
CA VAL A 240 16.52 -0.75 -3.85
C VAL A 240 17.65 0.20 -3.49
N THR A 241 18.87 -0.18 -3.85
CA THR A 241 19.98 0.76 -3.99
C THR A 241 20.11 1.11 -5.46
N MET A 242 20.53 2.33 -5.75
CA MET A 242 20.60 2.85 -7.11
C MET A 242 21.88 3.64 -7.27
N HIS A 243 22.64 3.31 -8.32
CA HIS A 243 23.89 3.98 -8.66
C HIS A 243 23.79 4.50 -10.10
N LEU A 244 24.20 5.73 -10.33
CA LEU A 244 24.44 6.27 -11.66
C LEU A 244 25.76 5.70 -12.19
N VAL A 245 25.74 5.15 -13.40
CA VAL A 245 26.93 4.74 -14.14
C VAL A 245 27.44 5.97 -14.88
N VAL A 246 28.60 6.46 -14.46
CA VAL A 246 29.29 7.57 -15.12
C VAL A 246 30.45 6.96 -15.90
N ASP A 247 30.43 7.07 -17.23
CA ASP A 247 31.54 6.63 -18.08
C ASP A 247 32.22 7.85 -18.72
N ALA A 248 33.50 7.71 -19.11
CA ALA A 248 34.29 8.82 -19.66
C ALA A 248 33.68 9.46 -20.94
N GLY A 249 32.84 8.72 -21.67
CA GLY A 249 32.23 9.17 -22.93
C GLY A 249 30.80 9.71 -22.81
N VAL A 250 30.18 9.73 -21.63
CA VAL A 250 28.77 10.15 -21.48
C VAL A 250 28.67 11.68 -21.37
N PRO A 251 27.71 12.33 -22.06
CA PRO A 251 27.47 13.77 -21.92
C PRO A 251 27.06 14.14 -20.49
N VAL A 252 27.89 14.93 -19.81
CA VAL A 252 27.63 15.39 -18.43
C VAL A 252 26.38 16.27 -18.39
N ASP A 253 26.24 17.19 -19.36
CA ASP A 253 25.12 18.14 -19.45
C ASP A 253 23.75 17.45 -19.45
N MET A 254 23.63 16.27 -20.06
CA MET A 254 22.39 15.48 -20.04
C MET A 254 22.07 15.03 -18.61
N MET A 255 23.06 14.47 -17.91
CA MET A 255 22.87 13.97 -16.55
C MET A 255 22.62 15.12 -15.58
N VAL A 256 23.33 16.23 -15.74
CA VAL A 256 23.11 17.47 -14.97
C VAL A 256 21.70 18.00 -15.23
N GLY A 257 21.25 18.09 -16.48
CA GLY A 257 19.89 18.57 -16.79
C GLY A 257 18.77 17.69 -16.19
N TYR A 258 19.02 16.41 -15.94
CA TYR A 258 18.06 15.54 -15.25
C TYR A 258 18.16 15.65 -13.73
N TRP A 259 19.35 15.36 -13.18
CA TRP A 259 19.57 15.28 -11.73
C TRP A 259 19.64 16.66 -11.07
N GLY A 260 20.06 17.69 -11.79
CA GLY A 260 20.09 19.10 -11.39
C GLY A 260 18.72 19.78 -11.34
N THR A 261 17.63 19.06 -11.62
CA THR A 261 16.25 19.57 -11.49
C THR A 261 16.04 20.34 -10.18
N GLY A 262 15.36 21.48 -10.27
CA GLY A 262 15.12 22.39 -9.15
C GLY A 262 16.24 23.41 -8.92
N GLY A 263 17.01 23.75 -9.95
CA GLY A 263 18.11 24.73 -9.86
C GLY A 263 19.32 24.22 -9.10
N ARG A 264 19.59 22.91 -9.18
CA ARG A 264 20.70 22.23 -8.48
C ARG A 264 21.83 21.84 -9.41
N ASP A 265 21.88 22.39 -10.62
CA ASP A 265 22.90 22.09 -11.62
C ASP A 265 24.31 22.30 -11.04
N ASP A 266 24.57 23.45 -10.40
CA ASP A 266 25.85 23.80 -9.76
C ASP A 266 26.25 22.86 -8.61
N GLN A 267 25.29 22.13 -8.02
CA GLN A 267 25.55 21.15 -6.96
C GLN A 267 25.84 19.77 -7.53
N VAL A 268 25.23 19.43 -8.66
CA VAL A 268 25.27 18.11 -9.29
C VAL A 268 26.45 17.98 -10.24
N GLU A 269 26.72 19.01 -11.05
CA GLU A 269 27.77 19.00 -12.07
C GLU A 269 29.15 18.64 -11.49
N PRO A 270 29.65 19.27 -10.40
CA PRO A 270 30.98 18.96 -9.89
C PRO A 270 31.14 17.50 -9.44
N ILE A 271 30.06 16.89 -8.93
CA ILE A 271 30.07 15.49 -8.46
C ILE A 271 30.22 14.57 -9.67
N ILE A 272 29.38 14.74 -10.70
CA ILE A 272 29.43 13.90 -11.90
C ILE A 272 30.75 14.08 -12.64
N GLU A 273 31.24 15.31 -12.73
CA GLU A 273 32.50 15.64 -13.40
C GLU A 273 33.71 14.99 -12.72
N SER A 274 33.70 14.87 -11.38
CA SER A 274 34.77 14.19 -10.65
C SER A 274 34.90 12.72 -11.05
N PHE A 275 33.78 12.01 -11.19
CA PHE A 275 33.75 10.62 -11.64
C PHE A 275 34.19 10.50 -13.10
N ARG A 276 33.76 11.41 -13.98
CA ARG A 276 34.19 11.39 -15.39
C ARG A 276 35.72 11.52 -15.52
N ARG A 277 36.34 12.40 -14.73
CA ARG A 277 37.80 12.61 -14.73
C ARG A 277 38.58 11.39 -14.23
N GLU A 278 38.02 10.63 -13.29
CA GLU A 278 38.61 9.42 -12.74
C GLU A 278 38.34 8.15 -13.58
N LYS A 279 38.08 8.30 -14.89
CA LYS A 279 37.75 7.22 -15.85
C LYS A 279 36.35 6.60 -15.65
N GLY A 280 35.48 7.23 -14.89
CA GLY A 280 34.12 6.77 -14.63
C GLY A 280 33.96 5.95 -13.35
N GLY A 281 32.77 5.40 -13.13
CA GLY A 281 32.44 4.58 -11.97
C GLY A 281 30.95 4.48 -11.66
N LEU A 282 30.66 3.96 -10.47
CA LEU A 282 29.31 3.89 -9.91
C LEU A 282 29.15 4.98 -8.84
N LEU A 283 28.37 6.01 -9.14
CA LEU A 283 28.00 7.07 -8.20
C LEU A 283 26.69 6.72 -7.51
N ASP A 284 26.69 6.54 -6.18
CA ASP A 284 25.43 6.37 -5.44
C ASP A 284 24.54 7.60 -5.62
N ILE A 285 23.27 7.40 -6.00
CA ILE A 285 22.37 8.53 -6.27
C ILE A 285 22.10 9.39 -5.02
N VAL A 286 22.40 8.90 -3.81
CA VAL A 286 22.22 9.69 -2.57
C VAL A 286 22.90 11.05 -2.64
N TYR A 287 24.04 11.15 -3.36
CA TYR A 287 24.78 12.38 -3.58
C TYR A 287 24.14 13.31 -4.63
N LEU A 288 23.18 12.80 -5.41
CA LEU A 288 22.43 13.54 -6.42
C LEU A 288 21.05 13.98 -5.92
N LEU A 289 20.57 13.42 -4.81
CA LEU A 289 19.29 13.77 -4.21
C LEU A 289 19.34 15.16 -3.54
N PRO A 290 18.19 15.88 -3.44
CA PRO A 290 18.10 17.07 -2.60
C PRO A 290 18.46 16.76 -1.13
N GLY A 291 18.79 17.79 -0.35
CA GLY A 291 19.23 17.62 1.04
C GLY A 291 18.22 16.88 1.94
N PHE A 292 16.92 17.15 1.77
CA PHE A 292 15.86 16.49 2.52
C PHE A 292 15.83 14.96 2.33
N PRO A 293 15.66 14.42 1.10
CA PRO A 293 15.67 12.98 0.88
C PRO A 293 17.05 12.35 1.06
N GLY A 294 18.14 13.03 0.67
CA GLY A 294 19.52 12.52 0.80
C GLY A 294 19.92 12.25 2.25
N SER A 295 19.50 13.11 3.19
CA SER A 295 19.77 12.92 4.62
C SER A 295 18.90 11.85 5.31
N ARG A 296 17.89 11.31 4.62
CA ARG A 296 16.90 10.37 5.17
C ARG A 296 16.91 9.01 4.50
N LEU A 297 17.44 8.91 3.28
CA LEU A 297 17.42 7.66 2.51
C LEU A 297 18.00 6.48 3.31
N ASN A 298 17.27 5.37 3.30
CA ASN A 298 17.54 4.12 4.02
C ASN A 298 17.56 4.26 5.55
N ARG A 299 16.92 5.30 6.10
CA ARG A 299 16.82 5.52 7.55
C ARG A 299 15.38 5.36 8.05
N PHE A 300 15.25 4.85 9.26
CA PHE A 300 14.00 4.80 10.01
C PHE A 300 13.88 6.09 10.82
N PRO A 301 12.74 6.79 10.81
CA PRO A 301 12.58 7.96 11.65
C PRO A 301 12.50 7.54 13.12
N LEU A 302 12.76 8.50 14.01
CA LEU A 302 12.51 8.34 15.43
C LEU A 302 11.00 8.29 15.70
N PRO A 303 10.56 7.65 16.80
CA PRO A 303 9.18 7.75 17.25
C PRO A 303 8.77 9.21 17.43
N THR A 304 7.66 9.59 16.80
CA THR A 304 7.05 10.92 16.93
C THR A 304 6.32 10.99 18.28
N ALA A 305 6.52 12.06 19.04
CA ALA A 305 5.76 12.29 20.28
C ALA A 305 4.28 12.59 19.95
N PRO A 306 3.32 12.37 20.87
CA PRO A 306 1.89 12.54 20.58
C PRO A 306 1.48 13.95 20.11
N ASP A 307 2.26 14.96 20.45
CA ASP A 307 2.06 16.38 20.10
C ASP A 307 2.81 16.81 18.83
N GLN A 308 3.61 15.93 18.24
CA GLN A 308 4.41 16.22 17.05
C GLN A 308 3.70 15.79 15.76
N VAL A 309 4.02 16.50 14.67
CA VAL A 309 3.46 16.22 13.35
C VAL A 309 3.87 14.81 12.87
N VAL A 310 2.88 14.05 12.43
CA VAL A 310 3.08 12.71 11.86
C VAL A 310 3.69 12.86 10.47
N ARG A 311 4.94 12.40 10.32
CA ARG A 311 5.72 12.49 9.09
C ARG A 311 5.48 11.27 8.20
N ASP A 312 4.38 11.30 7.47
CA ASP A 312 3.94 10.19 6.61
C ASP A 312 4.44 10.29 5.16
N CYS A 313 3.84 9.49 4.27
CA CYS A 313 4.16 9.47 2.85
C CYS A 313 3.87 10.79 2.13
N HIS A 314 2.82 11.51 2.54
CA HIS A 314 2.44 12.79 1.94
C HIS A 314 3.42 13.88 2.37
N TRP A 315 3.70 13.98 3.68
CA TRP A 315 4.69 14.92 4.22
C TRP A 315 6.06 14.72 3.56
N ALA A 316 6.50 13.48 3.41
CA ALA A 316 7.79 13.17 2.78
C ALA A 316 7.84 13.54 1.29
N SER A 317 6.74 13.30 0.55
CA SER A 317 6.69 13.55 -0.89
C SER A 317 6.63 15.04 -1.21
N PHE A 318 5.81 15.81 -0.49
CA PHE A 318 5.66 17.24 -0.73
C PHE A 318 6.88 18.06 -0.27
N ASN A 319 7.65 17.54 0.69
CA ASN A 319 8.91 18.14 1.12
C ASN A 319 10.15 17.70 0.31
N PHE A 320 10.00 16.85 -0.72
CA PHE A 320 11.14 16.25 -1.42
C PHE A 320 12.15 17.26 -1.98
N MET A 321 11.65 18.38 -2.52
CA MET A 321 12.49 19.47 -3.07
C MET A 321 12.72 20.62 -2.08
N ASN A 322 12.17 20.56 -0.87
CA ASN A 322 12.31 21.64 0.10
C ASN A 322 13.64 21.52 0.84
N ALA A 323 14.35 22.65 1.00
CA ALA A 323 15.52 22.72 1.87
C ALA A 323 15.10 22.55 3.34
N GLU A 324 14.09 23.31 3.76
CA GLU A 324 13.46 23.22 5.08
C GLU A 324 12.07 22.57 4.96
N PRO A 325 11.79 21.47 5.67
CA PRO A 325 10.49 20.81 5.61
C PRO A 325 9.36 21.69 6.15
N ASP A 326 8.23 21.68 5.45
CA ASP A 326 6.97 22.27 5.89
C ASP A 326 6.09 21.20 6.54
N ASP A 327 5.88 21.35 7.85
CA ASP A 327 5.08 20.45 8.66
C ASP A 327 3.56 20.62 8.46
N ARG A 328 3.11 21.60 7.66
CA ARG A 328 1.71 21.70 7.23
C ARG A 328 1.34 20.61 6.23
N TYR A 329 2.31 20.07 5.50
CA TYR A 329 2.09 19.00 4.53
C TYR A 329 1.73 17.68 5.23
N GLY A 330 0.63 17.06 4.79
CA GLY A 330 0.19 15.78 5.38
C GLY A 330 -0.49 15.89 6.76
N ALA A 331 -0.76 17.10 7.25
CA ALA A 331 -1.43 17.30 8.54
C ALA A 331 -2.85 16.73 8.60
N SER A 332 -3.56 16.73 7.47
CA SER A 332 -4.87 16.11 7.30
C SER A 332 -5.11 15.73 5.84
N ARG A 333 -6.20 14.99 5.57
CA ARG A 333 -6.60 14.63 4.20
C ARG A 333 -6.96 15.88 3.37
N GLU A 334 -7.55 16.87 4.02
CA GLU A 334 -7.86 18.17 3.43
C GLU A 334 -6.57 18.92 3.09
N ALA A 335 -5.60 18.97 4.02
CA ALA A 335 -4.30 19.60 3.76
C ALA A 335 -3.55 18.94 2.59
N VAL A 336 -3.62 17.61 2.46
CA VAL A 336 -3.07 16.88 1.30
C VAL A 336 -3.73 17.33 0.00
N ARG A 337 -5.07 17.37 -0.04
CA ARG A 337 -5.83 17.81 -1.22
C ARG A 337 -5.50 19.25 -1.59
N ASP A 338 -5.48 20.14 -0.62
CA ASP A 338 -5.27 21.57 -0.83
C ASP A 338 -3.83 21.82 -1.31
N THR A 339 -2.84 21.13 -0.73
CA THR A 339 -1.44 21.13 -1.20
C THR A 339 -1.33 20.72 -2.66
N ILE A 340 -2.00 19.63 -3.06
CA ILE A 340 -1.99 19.16 -4.46
C ILE A 340 -2.60 20.22 -5.38
N HIS A 341 -3.75 20.77 -5.01
CA HIS A 341 -4.46 21.76 -5.82
C HIS A 341 -3.65 23.06 -6.02
N GLU A 342 -3.06 23.57 -4.93
CA GLU A 342 -2.35 24.85 -4.92
C GLU A 342 -0.96 24.76 -5.56
N HIS A 343 -0.22 23.69 -5.28
CA HIS A 343 1.21 23.63 -5.59
C HIS A 343 1.57 22.70 -6.74
N PHE A 344 0.64 21.89 -7.24
CA PHE A 344 0.93 20.89 -8.27
C PHE A 344 -0.01 20.98 -9.47
N ILE A 345 0.47 20.49 -10.61
CA ILE A 345 -0.30 20.24 -11.82
C ILE A 345 -0.22 18.77 -12.18
N GLN A 346 -1.33 18.19 -12.63
CA GLN A 346 -1.33 16.82 -13.14
C GLN A 346 -0.55 16.76 -14.46
N VAL A 347 0.30 15.76 -14.62
CA VAL A 347 1.11 15.55 -15.82
C VAL A 347 0.92 14.15 -16.37
N ARG A 348 1.16 13.99 -17.68
CA ARG A 348 1.29 12.69 -18.34
C ARG A 348 2.78 12.41 -18.60
N PRO A 349 3.16 11.14 -18.86
CA PRO A 349 4.51 10.83 -19.31
C PRO A 349 4.95 11.73 -20.48
N PRO A 350 6.24 12.10 -20.55
CA PRO A 350 7.34 11.60 -19.73
C PRO A 350 7.40 12.22 -18.33
N VAL A 351 7.46 11.34 -17.32
CA VAL A 351 7.69 11.70 -15.91
C VAL A 351 9.16 12.04 -15.68
N ARG A 352 9.42 12.95 -14.75
CA ARG A 352 10.75 13.51 -14.48
C ARG A 352 11.09 13.41 -13.00
N PHE A 353 12.38 13.53 -12.69
CA PHE A 353 12.87 13.56 -11.32
C PHE A 353 12.10 14.60 -10.49
N GLY A 354 11.58 14.18 -9.33
CA GLY A 354 10.83 15.07 -8.44
C GLY A 354 9.33 15.14 -8.73
N ASP A 355 8.81 14.54 -9.82
CA ASP A 355 7.37 14.42 -10.01
C ASP A 355 6.77 13.54 -8.90
N VAL A 356 5.67 14.00 -8.30
CA VAL A 356 4.94 13.27 -7.27
C VAL A 356 4.02 12.25 -7.93
N VAL A 357 4.12 11.00 -7.51
CA VAL A 357 3.25 9.90 -7.90
C VAL A 357 2.20 9.70 -6.81
N LEU A 358 0.93 9.86 -7.18
CA LEU A 358 -0.22 9.65 -6.30
C LEU A 358 -0.90 8.32 -6.60
N LEU A 359 -1.19 7.58 -5.53
CA LEU A 359 -2.05 6.40 -5.59
C LEU A 359 -3.42 6.80 -5.04
N ILE A 360 -4.41 6.78 -5.92
CA ILE A 360 -5.77 7.25 -5.65
C ILE A 360 -6.70 6.03 -5.61
N ASN A 361 -7.52 5.94 -4.57
CA ASN A 361 -8.57 4.94 -4.48
C ASN A 361 -9.68 5.28 -5.50
N ARG A 362 -9.94 4.37 -6.44
CA ARG A 362 -10.92 4.57 -7.53
C ARG A 362 -12.36 4.69 -7.05
N ASP A 363 -12.69 4.09 -5.92
CA ASP A 363 -14.07 4.04 -5.43
C ASP A 363 -14.50 5.36 -4.79
N ASN A 364 -13.57 6.09 -4.17
CA ASN A 364 -13.89 7.29 -3.39
C ASN A 364 -12.98 8.50 -3.68
N GLY A 365 -12.03 8.39 -4.61
CA GLY A 365 -11.11 9.46 -5.00
C GLY A 365 -10.06 9.83 -3.93
N ALA A 366 -9.95 9.07 -2.84
CA ALA A 366 -9.00 9.37 -1.78
C ALA A 366 -7.56 9.12 -2.23
N VAL A 367 -6.66 10.07 -1.98
CA VAL A 367 -5.22 9.83 -2.07
C VAL A 367 -4.82 8.95 -0.89
N ILE A 368 -4.38 7.72 -1.16
CA ILE A 368 -4.02 6.73 -0.12
C ILE A 368 -2.52 6.57 0.05
N HIS A 369 -1.73 7.05 -0.92
CA HIS A 369 -0.28 7.11 -0.84
C HIS A 369 0.29 8.14 -1.80
N SER A 370 1.43 8.72 -1.42
CA SER A 370 2.27 9.56 -2.27
C SER A 370 3.70 9.07 -2.23
N CYS A 371 4.38 9.12 -3.37
CA CYS A 371 5.81 8.91 -3.49
C CYS A 371 6.37 9.83 -4.58
N VAL A 372 7.69 9.87 -4.75
CA VAL A 372 8.33 10.78 -5.72
C VAL A 372 9.12 9.99 -6.75
N TYR A 373 8.88 10.26 -8.02
CA TYR A 373 9.61 9.64 -9.12
C TYR A 373 11.08 10.07 -9.11
N VAL A 374 11.97 9.08 -9.17
CA VAL A 374 13.42 9.29 -9.19
C VAL A 374 13.96 9.02 -10.59
N ALA A 375 13.92 7.78 -11.06
CA ALA A 375 14.29 7.36 -12.42
C ALA A 375 14.04 5.86 -12.61
N ALA A 376 13.90 5.38 -13.85
CA ALA A 376 13.77 3.94 -14.16
C ALA A 376 12.70 3.20 -13.33
N ASP A 377 11.52 3.82 -13.16
CA ASP A 377 10.42 3.33 -12.32
C ASP A 377 10.81 3.10 -10.84
N VAL A 378 11.86 3.76 -10.38
CA VAL A 378 12.22 3.87 -8.96
C VAL A 378 11.60 5.14 -8.39
N VAL A 379 10.99 5.00 -7.21
CA VAL A 379 10.40 6.09 -6.45
C VAL A 379 11.06 6.20 -5.08
N TYR A 380 11.16 7.42 -4.57
CA TYR A 380 11.44 7.70 -3.16
C TYR A 380 10.12 7.73 -2.39
N THR A 381 10.05 7.01 -1.27
CA THR A 381 8.84 6.96 -0.45
C THR A 381 9.13 6.81 1.03
N LYS A 382 8.13 7.16 1.84
CA LYS A 382 8.01 6.84 3.26
C LYS A 382 6.75 6.02 3.43
N ASP A 383 6.84 4.69 3.59
CA ASP A 383 5.66 3.81 3.57
C ASP A 383 4.80 3.93 4.84
N GLY A 384 4.01 5.00 4.91
CA GLY A 384 3.10 5.26 6.01
C GLY A 384 3.72 5.97 7.22
N PRO A 385 2.92 6.16 8.28
CA PRO A 385 3.23 7.11 9.35
C PRO A 385 4.14 6.56 10.45
N THR A 386 4.40 5.25 10.48
CA THR A 386 5.07 4.63 11.64
C THR A 386 6.58 4.84 11.60
N HIS A 387 7.22 4.85 12.77
CA HIS A 387 8.69 4.85 12.89
C HIS A 387 9.36 3.54 12.47
N ARG A 388 8.55 2.52 12.19
CA ARG A 388 8.99 1.19 11.75
C ARG A 388 9.02 1.05 10.23
N THR A 389 8.70 2.11 9.48
CA THR A 389 8.85 2.12 8.03
C THR A 389 9.90 3.15 7.61
N PRO A 390 10.85 2.77 6.73
CA PRO A 390 11.97 3.64 6.40
C PRO A 390 11.58 4.69 5.35
N TYR A 391 12.43 5.69 5.18
CA TYR A 391 12.53 6.39 3.90
C TYR A 391 13.38 5.53 2.96
N ALA A 392 12.88 5.20 1.78
CA ALA A 392 13.54 4.24 0.90
C ALA A 392 13.30 4.55 -0.57
N LEU A 393 14.21 4.05 -1.41
CA LEU A 393 13.95 3.87 -2.83
C LEU A 393 13.25 2.53 -3.05
N LYS A 394 12.22 2.52 -3.89
CA LYS A 394 11.47 1.31 -4.24
C LYS A 394 11.12 1.28 -5.70
N ARG A 395 10.91 0.09 -6.25
CA ARG A 395 10.23 -0.05 -7.55
C ARG A 395 8.79 0.41 -7.41
N LEU A 396 8.33 1.26 -8.32
CA LEU A 396 6.95 1.75 -8.36
C LEU A 396 5.95 0.58 -8.43
N GLU A 397 6.27 -0.47 -9.19
CA GLU A 397 5.44 -1.68 -9.24
C GLU A 397 5.25 -2.34 -7.86
N ASN A 398 6.26 -2.33 -6.99
CA ASN A 398 6.17 -2.91 -5.64
C ASN A 398 5.29 -2.06 -4.73
N VAL A 399 5.40 -0.73 -4.85
CA VAL A 399 4.55 0.22 -4.13
C VAL A 399 3.10 0.03 -4.57
N VAL A 400 2.85 0.01 -5.88
CA VAL A 400 1.51 -0.17 -6.46
C VAL A 400 0.91 -1.53 -6.09
N ASP A 401 1.68 -2.61 -6.15
CA ASP A 401 1.21 -3.95 -5.79
C ASP A 401 0.83 -4.05 -4.31
N TYR A 402 1.51 -3.32 -3.41
CA TYR A 402 1.13 -3.25 -1.99
C TYR A 402 -0.25 -2.61 -1.81
N TYR A 403 -0.48 -1.43 -2.39
CA TYR A 403 -1.74 -0.72 -2.21
C TYR A 403 -2.91 -1.34 -2.99
N LYS A 404 -2.66 -1.95 -4.16
CA LYS A 404 -3.67 -2.72 -4.90
C LYS A 404 -4.21 -3.92 -4.13
N ALA A 405 -3.43 -4.46 -3.19
CA ALA A 405 -3.90 -5.52 -2.31
C ALA A 405 -4.96 -5.02 -1.33
N ILE A 406 -5.03 -3.72 -1.06
CA ILE A 406 -5.88 -3.12 -0.01
C ILE A 406 -7.07 -2.37 -0.63
N ALA A 407 -6.89 -1.74 -1.79
CA ALA A 407 -7.92 -0.93 -2.45
C ALA A 407 -7.78 -0.97 -3.98
N PRO A 408 -8.83 -0.65 -4.75
CA PRO A 408 -8.69 -0.44 -6.19
C PRO A 408 -7.94 0.87 -6.46
N VAL A 409 -6.68 0.76 -6.89
CA VAL A 409 -5.78 1.92 -7.05
C VAL A 409 -5.67 2.40 -8.49
N GLN A 410 -5.72 3.71 -8.68
CA GLN A 410 -5.27 4.44 -9.86
C GLN A 410 -3.96 5.17 -9.56
N VAL A 411 -3.04 5.20 -10.52
CA VAL A 411 -1.75 5.89 -10.41
C VAL A 411 -1.82 7.16 -11.24
N GLU A 412 -1.48 8.29 -10.64
CA GLU A 412 -1.44 9.60 -11.30
C GLU A 412 -0.13 10.32 -10.98
N TYR A 413 0.28 11.22 -11.87
CA TYR A 413 1.54 11.95 -11.77
C TYR A 413 1.28 13.44 -11.68
N PHE A 414 2.03 14.10 -10.80
CA PHE A 414 1.89 15.51 -10.49
C PHE A 414 3.25 16.18 -10.48
N ARG A 415 3.35 17.35 -11.09
CA ARG A 415 4.56 18.16 -11.09
C ARG A 415 4.33 19.41 -10.26
N ARG A 416 5.32 19.79 -9.44
CA ARG A 416 5.26 21.05 -8.69
C ARG A 416 5.21 22.21 -9.67
N ARG A 417 4.36 23.20 -9.41
CA ARG A 417 4.33 24.47 -10.15
C ARG A 417 5.65 25.19 -9.92
N ASN A 418 6.25 25.72 -10.98
CA ASN A 418 7.37 26.64 -10.84
C ASN A 418 6.86 27.90 -10.15
N THR A 419 7.53 28.36 -9.10
CA THR A 419 7.22 29.65 -8.45
C THR A 419 7.46 30.85 -9.38
N ASP A 420 8.16 30.64 -10.50
CA ASP A 420 8.46 31.65 -11.51
C ASP A 420 7.47 31.65 -12.68
N GLU A 421 6.52 30.71 -12.71
CA GLU A 421 5.40 30.69 -13.65
C GLU A 421 4.16 31.29 -12.97
N THR A 422 4.16 32.61 -12.81
CA THR A 422 2.93 33.36 -12.56
C THR A 422 2.00 33.24 -13.78
N PRO A 423 0.67 33.10 -13.60
CA PRO A 423 -0.29 33.00 -14.71
C PRO A 423 -0.25 34.17 -15.69
#